data_AF-A0A0F6WAV2-F1
#
_entry.id   AF-A0A0F6WAV2-F1
#
_cell.length_a   1.000
_cell.length_b   1.000
_cell.length_c   1.000
_cell.angle_alpha   90.00
_cell.angle_beta   90.00
_cell.angle_gamma   90.00
#
_symmetry.space_group_name_H-M   'P 1'
#
loop_
_entity.id
_entity.type
_entity.pdbx_description
1 polymer ?
#
loop_
_entity_poly.entity_id
_entity_poly.type
_entity_poly.pdbx_seq_one_letter_code
_entity_poly.pdbx_strand_id
1 'polypeptide(L)'
;MPLTGTQYANLIASYVVHNFGHRGITVYREVYLGKTIIGKNRRLDILILEEQTRVAMGLECKYQDTAGTADEKIPYALADMEQLDMPVCLVYAGKGWSGGILHMLRASPLAAYCEPDGDSLAPSDQTRELDAALAMTFKWWDLVVRGKSPFTIGKKA
;
A
#
# COMPACT_ATOMS: atom_id res chain seq x y z
N MET A 1 7.37 20.41 4.86
CA MET A 1 6.51 20.20 6.05
C MET A 1 6.13 18.73 6.10
N PRO A 2 6.08 18.11 7.29
CA PRO A 2 5.64 16.72 7.41
C PRO A 2 4.19 16.57 6.91
N LEU A 3 3.91 15.48 6.20
CA LEU A 3 2.56 15.20 5.69
C LEU A 3 1.62 14.83 6.84
N THR A 4 0.39 15.33 6.79
CA THR A 4 -0.71 14.77 7.58
C THR A 4 -1.12 13.39 7.04
N GLY A 5 -1.80 12.58 7.85
CA GLY A 5 -2.32 11.28 7.39
C GLY A 5 -3.21 11.39 6.14
N THR A 6 -4.08 12.39 6.08
CA THR A 6 -4.94 12.64 4.91
C THR A 6 -4.13 13.02 3.67
N GLN A 7 -3.12 13.89 3.81
CA GLN A 7 -2.26 14.27 2.69
C GLN A 7 -1.46 13.08 2.17
N TYR A 8 -0.92 12.25 3.07
CA TYR A 8 -0.22 11.04 2.68
C TYR A 8 -1.14 10.05 1.95
N ALA A 9 -2.37 9.84 2.45
CA ALA A 9 -3.33 8.98 1.80
C ALA A 9 -3.76 9.52 0.42
N ASN A 10 -3.84 10.85 0.23
CA ASN A 10 -4.04 11.45 -1.08
C ASN A 10 -2.84 11.28 -2.01
N LEU A 11 -1.60 11.35 -1.48
CA LEU A 11 -0.38 11.08 -2.23
C LEU A 11 -0.36 9.64 -2.77
N ILE A 12 -0.69 8.66 -1.93
CA ILE A 12 -0.78 7.26 -2.35
C ILE A 12 -1.87 7.07 -3.41
N ALA A 13 -3.06 7.65 -3.22
CA ALA A 13 -4.11 7.57 -4.24
C ALA A 13 -3.66 8.19 -5.57
N SER A 14 -2.98 9.34 -5.53
CA SER A 14 -2.47 10.03 -6.71
C SER A 14 -1.41 9.18 -7.43
N TYR A 15 -0.49 8.57 -6.68
CA TYR A 15 0.51 7.64 -7.21
C TYR A 15 -0.13 6.46 -7.94
N VAL A 16 -1.12 5.81 -7.33
CA VAL A 16 -1.82 4.66 -7.91
C VAL A 16 -2.57 5.05 -9.18
N VAL A 17 -3.32 6.16 -9.16
CA VAL A 17 -4.07 6.65 -10.33
C VAL A 17 -3.11 7.02 -11.46
N HIS A 18 -2.06 7.78 -11.15
CA HIS A 18 -1.08 8.26 -12.14
C HIS A 18 -0.41 7.09 -12.88
N ASN A 19 0.07 6.10 -12.14
CA ASN A 19 0.88 5.01 -12.71
C ASN A 19 0.06 3.85 -13.24
N PHE A 20 -1.11 3.58 -12.66
CA PHE A 20 -1.84 2.33 -12.92
C PHE A 20 -3.29 2.54 -13.35
N GLY A 21 -3.82 3.77 -13.36
CA GLY A 21 -5.19 4.05 -13.82
C GLY A 21 -5.48 3.54 -15.23
N HIS A 22 -4.49 3.60 -16.12
CA HIS A 22 -4.58 3.07 -17.49
C HIS A 22 -4.81 1.55 -17.56
N ARG A 23 -4.63 0.82 -16.45
CA ARG A 23 -4.84 -0.63 -16.35
C ARG A 23 -6.29 -1.01 -16.02
N GLY A 24 -7.22 -0.04 -16.06
CA GLY A 24 -8.64 -0.29 -15.85
C GLY A 24 -9.05 -0.35 -14.38
N ILE A 25 -8.28 0.28 -13.49
CA ILE A 25 -8.67 0.47 -12.09
C ILE A 25 -9.38 1.80 -11.86
N THR A 26 -10.32 1.77 -10.93
CA THR A 26 -10.92 2.96 -10.32
C THR A 26 -10.48 3.04 -8.86
N VAL A 27 -10.12 4.24 -8.41
CA VAL A 27 -9.65 4.48 -7.04
C VAL A 27 -10.69 5.33 -6.30
N TYR A 28 -11.20 4.79 -5.20
CA TYR A 28 -12.14 5.45 -4.30
C TYR A 28 -11.44 5.82 -2.99
N ARG A 29 -11.87 6.92 -2.37
CA ARG A 29 -11.36 7.38 -1.08
C ARG A 29 -12.40 7.11 0.01
N GLU A 30 -11.90 6.80 1.20
CA GLU A 30 -12.70 6.85 2.44
C GLU A 30 -13.97 5.97 2.44
N VAL A 31 -13.84 4.72 1.97
CA VAL A 31 -14.96 3.79 1.77
C VAL A 31 -15.28 3.01 3.04
N TYR A 32 -16.55 2.96 3.43
CA TYR A 32 -17.00 2.13 4.56
C TYR A 32 -17.09 0.65 4.19
N LEU A 33 -16.51 -0.22 5.02
CA LEU A 33 -16.51 -1.67 4.80
C LEU A 33 -16.61 -2.47 6.10
N GLY A 34 -17.83 -2.80 6.50
CA GLY A 34 -18.08 -3.66 7.66
C GLY A 34 -17.65 -3.05 8.99
N LYS A 35 -17.24 -3.92 9.92
CA LYS A 35 -16.89 -3.55 11.29
C LYS A 35 -15.44 -3.87 11.63
N THR A 36 -14.80 -3.00 12.39
CA THR A 36 -13.48 -3.24 12.96
C THR A 36 -13.51 -4.34 14.02
N ILE A 37 -12.35 -4.82 14.47
CA ILE A 37 -12.22 -5.82 15.54
C ILE A 37 -12.82 -5.40 16.89
N ILE A 38 -13.09 -4.11 17.09
CA ILE A 38 -13.81 -3.58 18.27
C ILE A 38 -15.22 -3.07 17.94
N GLY A 39 -15.76 -3.42 16.77
CA GLY A 39 -17.15 -3.13 16.40
C GLY A 39 -17.42 -1.73 15.87
N LYS A 40 -16.40 -0.91 15.58
CA LYS A 40 -16.58 0.40 14.93
C LYS A 40 -16.84 0.22 13.43
N ASN A 41 -17.47 1.19 12.77
CA ASN A 41 -17.54 1.17 11.30
C ASN A 41 -16.12 1.29 10.74
N ARG A 42 -15.68 0.26 10.02
CA ARG A 42 -14.39 0.34 9.33
C ARG A 42 -14.53 1.24 8.12
N ARG A 43 -13.54 2.09 7.93
CA ARG A 43 -13.44 3.03 6.81
C ARG A 43 -12.05 2.86 6.23
N LEU A 44 -11.95 2.31 5.01
CA LEU A 44 -10.70 2.19 4.29
C LEU A 44 -10.28 3.56 3.78
N ASP A 45 -9.01 3.91 3.90
CA ASP A 45 -8.50 5.16 3.33
C ASP A 45 -8.63 5.15 1.80
N ILE A 46 -8.32 4.02 1.15
CA ILE A 46 -8.42 3.84 -0.30
C ILE A 46 -9.05 2.48 -0.61
N LEU A 47 -9.92 2.43 -1.61
CA LEU A 47 -10.36 1.20 -2.27
C LEU A 47 -10.00 1.27 -3.75
N ILE A 48 -9.27 0.27 -4.24
CA ILE A 48 -8.94 0.11 -5.66
C ILE A 48 -9.84 -1.00 -6.21
N LEU A 49 -10.56 -0.74 -7.30
CA LEU A 49 -11.41 -1.71 -7.99
C LEU A 49 -10.94 -1.85 -9.44
N GLU A 50 -10.60 -3.06 -9.87
CA GLU A 50 -10.38 -3.36 -11.28
C GLU A 50 -11.72 -3.73 -11.92
N GLU A 51 -12.20 -2.90 -12.85
CA GLU A 51 -13.62 -2.89 -13.25
C GLU A 51 -14.03 -4.15 -14.04
N GLN A 52 -13.09 -4.78 -14.74
CA GLN A 52 -13.38 -5.92 -15.63
C GLN A 52 -13.55 -7.22 -14.85
N THR A 53 -12.62 -7.51 -13.95
CA THR A 53 -12.57 -8.72 -13.12
C THR A 53 -13.27 -8.55 -11.78
N ARG A 54 -13.56 -7.29 -11.37
CA ARG A 54 -14.12 -6.93 -10.07
C ARG A 54 -13.24 -7.32 -8.88
N VAL A 55 -11.96 -7.57 -9.12
CA VAL A 55 -10.97 -7.72 -8.06
C VAL A 55 -10.81 -6.36 -7.38
N ALA A 56 -10.82 -6.35 -6.05
CA ALA A 56 -10.67 -5.13 -5.27
C ALA A 56 -9.53 -5.27 -4.24
N MET A 57 -8.94 -4.14 -3.88
CA MET A 57 -7.92 -4.03 -2.85
C MET A 57 -8.19 -2.83 -1.95
N GLY A 58 -8.21 -3.05 -0.63
CA GLY A 58 -8.27 -1.96 0.35
C GLY A 58 -6.88 -1.50 0.78
N LEU A 59 -6.67 -0.20 0.93
CA LEU A 59 -5.45 0.34 1.54
C LEU A 59 -5.79 1.14 2.80
N GLU A 60 -4.95 0.95 3.82
CA GLU A 60 -4.92 1.76 5.04
C GLU A 60 -3.60 2.52 5.07
N CYS A 61 -3.63 3.85 5.17
CA CYS A 61 -2.44 4.68 5.07
C CYS A 61 -1.97 5.14 6.45
N LYS A 62 -0.67 4.98 6.71
CA LYS A 62 -0.04 5.41 7.97
C LYS A 62 1.27 6.14 7.70
N TYR A 63 1.36 7.39 8.13
CA TYR A 63 2.56 8.20 7.98
C TYR A 63 3.01 8.74 9.33
N GLN A 64 4.32 8.66 9.60
CA GLN A 64 4.90 9.23 10.81
C GLN A 64 6.32 9.73 10.51
N ASP A 65 6.52 11.05 10.50
CA ASP A 65 7.84 11.67 10.25
C ASP A 65 8.63 11.94 11.54
N THR A 66 7.94 12.09 12.66
CA THR A 66 8.50 12.25 14.01
C THR A 66 7.87 11.27 14.96
N ALA A 67 8.60 10.84 16.00
CA ALA A 67 8.07 9.93 17.02
C ALA A 67 6.72 10.42 17.56
N GLY A 68 5.76 9.50 17.68
CA GLY A 68 4.40 9.83 18.05
C GLY A 68 3.53 8.61 18.29
N THR A 69 2.23 8.86 18.48
CA THR A 69 1.26 7.83 18.87
C THR A 69 0.80 6.94 17.70
N ALA A 70 1.28 7.14 16.47
CA ALA A 70 0.86 6.26 15.38
C ALA A 70 1.44 4.85 15.58
N ASP A 71 2.62 4.74 16.19
CA ASP A 71 3.24 3.49 16.63
C ASP A 71 2.28 2.61 17.42
N GLU A 72 1.60 3.21 18.41
CA GLU A 72 0.68 2.50 19.31
C GLU A 72 -0.52 1.90 18.58
N LYS A 73 -0.86 2.43 17.39
CA LYS A 73 -2.03 2.02 16.61
C LYS A 73 -1.71 0.95 15.57
N ILE A 74 -0.44 0.72 15.24
CA ILE A 74 -0.06 -0.23 14.18
C ILE A 74 -0.48 -1.67 14.51
N PRO A 75 -0.25 -2.22 15.72
CA PRO A 75 -0.66 -3.60 16.01
C PRO A 75 -2.17 -3.81 15.84
N TYR A 76 -2.96 -2.82 16.27
CA TYR A 76 -4.40 -2.83 16.09
C TYR A 76 -4.80 -2.77 14.61
N ALA A 77 -4.16 -1.88 13.83
CA ALA A 77 -4.46 -1.73 12.40
C ALA A 77 -4.16 -3.02 11.63
N LEU A 78 -3.02 -3.66 11.88
CA LEU A 78 -2.68 -4.94 11.26
C LEU A 78 -3.68 -6.04 11.65
N ALA A 79 -3.99 -6.18 12.94
CA ALA A 79 -4.98 -7.16 13.41
C ALA A 79 -6.38 -6.91 12.82
N ASP A 80 -6.75 -5.64 12.61
CA ASP A 80 -8.02 -5.26 12.00
C ASP A 80 -8.10 -5.66 10.52
N MET A 81 -6.98 -5.54 9.81
CA MET A 81 -6.85 -5.89 8.40
C MET A 81 -6.78 -7.40 8.17
N GLU A 82 -6.18 -8.16 9.11
CA GLU A 82 -6.16 -9.64 9.08
C GLU A 82 -7.56 -10.26 9.12
N GLN A 83 -8.57 -9.54 9.62
CA GLN A 83 -9.97 -10.01 9.66
C GLN A 83 -10.75 -9.74 8.38
N LEU A 84 -10.15 -9.07 7.39
CA LEU A 84 -10.81 -8.81 6.11
C LEU A 84 -10.58 -9.99 5.16
N ASP A 85 -11.67 -10.60 4.72
CA ASP A 85 -11.66 -11.63 3.67
C ASP A 85 -11.59 -11.00 2.27
N MET A 86 -10.64 -10.07 2.09
CA MET A 86 -10.32 -9.45 0.81
C MET A 86 -8.87 -8.98 0.80
N PRO A 87 -8.26 -8.77 -0.39
CA PRO A 87 -6.92 -8.21 -0.47
C PRO A 87 -6.84 -6.83 0.20
N VAL A 88 -5.89 -6.65 1.11
CA VAL A 88 -5.65 -5.39 1.80
C VAL A 88 -4.16 -5.13 2.00
N CYS A 89 -3.78 -3.85 2.10
CA CYS A 89 -2.40 -3.46 2.43
C CYS A 89 -2.32 -2.20 3.29
N LEU A 90 -1.58 -2.28 4.40
CA LEU A 90 -1.19 -1.17 5.23
C LEU A 90 0.01 -0.48 4.57
N VAL A 91 -0.24 0.67 3.97
CA VAL A 91 0.78 1.44 3.26
C VAL A 91 1.40 2.45 4.22
N TYR A 92 2.70 2.35 4.46
CA TYR A 92 3.39 3.19 5.44
C TYR A 92 4.62 3.93 4.90
N ALA A 93 4.91 5.09 5.49
CA ALA A 93 6.10 5.89 5.17
C ALA A 93 6.49 6.82 6.33
N GLY A 94 7.57 7.59 6.14
CA GLY A 94 8.15 8.47 7.15
C GLY A 94 9.18 7.76 8.05
N LYS A 95 9.98 8.57 8.74
CA LYS A 95 11.15 8.13 9.53
C LYS A 95 10.92 8.09 11.04
N GLY A 96 9.72 8.45 11.49
CA GLY A 96 9.40 8.63 12.91
C GLY A 96 8.98 7.35 13.64
N TRP A 97 8.98 6.19 12.99
CA TRP A 97 8.60 4.91 13.57
C TRP A 97 9.65 4.40 14.58
N SER A 98 9.21 3.79 15.68
CA SER A 98 10.15 3.04 16.54
C SER A 98 10.68 1.79 15.82
N GLY A 99 11.87 1.32 16.25
CA GLY A 99 12.48 0.12 15.68
C GLY A 99 11.58 -1.13 15.78
N GLY A 100 10.89 -1.32 16.91
CA GLY A 100 9.97 -2.44 17.10
C GLY A 100 8.81 -2.45 16.10
N ILE A 101 8.20 -1.27 15.87
CA ILE A 101 7.13 -1.13 14.88
C ILE A 101 7.66 -1.27 13.45
N LEU A 102 8.84 -0.75 13.14
CA LEU A 102 9.46 -0.97 11.82
C LEU A 102 9.72 -2.46 11.56
N HIS A 103 10.20 -3.21 12.54
CA HIS A 103 10.38 -4.65 12.40
C HIS A 103 9.05 -5.36 12.16
N MET A 104 8.00 -4.99 12.88
CA MET A 104 6.65 -5.55 12.70
C MET A 104 6.09 -5.25 11.31
N LEU A 105 6.16 -4.00 10.86
CA LEU A 105 5.70 -3.58 9.53
C LEU A 105 6.47 -4.30 8.42
N ARG A 106 7.80 -4.33 8.49
CA ARG A 106 8.64 -5.00 7.47
C ARG A 106 8.49 -6.51 7.45
N ALA A 107 8.07 -7.13 8.54
CA ALA A 107 7.81 -8.56 8.62
C ALA A 107 6.38 -8.93 8.20
N SER A 108 5.45 -7.97 8.15
CA SER A 108 4.05 -8.25 7.85
C SER A 108 3.83 -8.42 6.35
N PRO A 109 3.14 -9.49 5.92
CA PRO A 109 2.75 -9.65 4.51
C PRO A 109 1.64 -8.67 4.09
N LEU A 110 1.01 -8.00 5.05
CA LEU A 110 -0.04 -7.02 4.81
C LEU A 110 0.48 -5.59 4.75
N ALA A 111 1.77 -5.34 5.00
CA ALA A 111 2.31 -3.99 5.01
C ALA A 111 3.26 -3.75 3.82
N ALA A 112 3.27 -2.52 3.33
CA ALA A 112 4.18 -2.09 2.28
C ALA A 112 4.68 -0.68 2.59
N TYR A 113 5.99 -0.50 2.55
CA TYR A 113 6.58 0.83 2.50
C TYR A 113 6.30 1.47 1.14
N CYS A 114 5.80 2.71 1.15
CA CYS A 114 5.57 3.47 -0.07
C CYS A 114 5.71 4.97 0.16
N GLU A 115 6.78 5.57 -0.35
CA GLU A 115 6.99 7.01 -0.31
C GLU A 115 7.22 7.55 -1.72
N PRO A 116 6.14 7.85 -2.47
CA PRO A 116 6.24 8.45 -3.79
C PRO A 116 6.84 9.85 -3.74
N ASP A 117 7.62 10.20 -4.77
CA ASP A 117 8.02 11.58 -5.00
C ASP A 117 6.78 12.42 -5.33
N GLY A 118 6.53 13.48 -4.57
CA GLY A 118 5.29 14.25 -4.65
C GLY A 118 5.10 15.01 -5.96
N ASP A 119 6.19 15.30 -6.68
CA ASP A 119 6.15 16.07 -7.93
C ASP A 119 6.03 15.15 -9.15
N SER A 120 6.89 14.14 -9.25
CA SER A 120 6.92 13.24 -10.41
C SER A 120 5.95 12.07 -10.31
N LEU A 121 5.69 11.58 -9.09
CA LEU A 121 4.98 10.33 -8.82
C LEU A 121 5.57 9.11 -9.56
N ALA A 122 6.80 9.19 -10.05
CA ALA A 122 7.40 8.12 -10.82
C ALA A 122 7.69 6.90 -9.93
N PRO A 123 7.51 5.66 -10.44
CA PRO A 123 7.86 4.47 -9.67
C PRO A 123 9.36 4.45 -9.34
N SER A 124 9.68 4.04 -8.11
CA SER A 124 11.06 3.97 -7.62
C SER A 124 11.27 2.75 -6.72
N ASP A 125 12.42 2.67 -6.06
CA ASP A 125 12.62 1.68 -5.00
C ASP A 125 11.78 2.00 -3.76
N GLN A 126 11.44 3.28 -3.53
CA GLN A 126 10.63 3.71 -2.40
C GLN A 126 9.14 3.39 -2.55
N THR A 127 8.68 3.02 -3.74
CA THR A 127 7.28 2.62 -4.01
C THR A 127 7.13 1.12 -4.30
N ARG A 128 8.26 0.40 -4.31
CA ARG A 128 8.36 -0.96 -4.81
C ARG A 128 7.52 -1.98 -4.04
N GLU A 129 7.38 -1.82 -2.72
CA GLU A 129 6.60 -2.77 -1.93
C GLU A 129 5.10 -2.65 -2.24
N LEU A 130 4.59 -1.42 -2.44
CA LEU A 130 3.20 -1.22 -2.87
C LEU A 130 2.98 -1.73 -4.30
N ASP A 131 3.92 -1.48 -5.21
CA ASP A 131 3.86 -2.04 -6.57
C ASP A 131 3.74 -3.56 -6.57
N ALA A 132 4.52 -4.22 -5.69
CA ALA A 132 4.47 -5.67 -5.53
C ALA A 132 3.12 -6.13 -4.94
N ALA A 133 2.58 -5.44 -3.95
CA ALA A 133 1.26 -5.75 -3.39
C ALA A 133 0.14 -5.62 -4.43
N LEU A 134 0.17 -4.56 -5.25
CA LEU A 134 -0.73 -4.37 -6.39
C LEU A 134 -0.57 -5.51 -7.41
N ALA A 135 0.67 -5.88 -7.74
CA ALA A 135 0.94 -6.98 -8.67
C ALA A 135 0.40 -8.32 -8.17
N MET A 136 0.51 -8.62 -6.86
CA MET A 136 -0.04 -9.86 -6.29
C MET A 136 -1.56 -9.90 -6.40
N THR A 137 -2.23 -8.77 -6.13
CA THR A 137 -3.69 -8.67 -6.17
C THR A 137 -4.22 -8.73 -7.61
N PHE A 138 -3.71 -7.86 -8.48
CA PHE A 138 -4.24 -7.66 -9.85
C PHE A 138 -3.48 -8.45 -10.93
N LYS A 139 -2.50 -9.27 -10.55
CA LYS A 139 -1.67 -10.12 -11.45
C LYS A 139 -0.81 -9.33 -12.43
N TRP A 140 -0.42 -8.10 -12.08
CA TRP A 140 0.46 -7.24 -12.86
C TRP A 140 1.94 -7.59 -12.67
N TRP A 141 2.33 -8.79 -13.09
CA TRP A 141 3.66 -9.34 -12.84
C TRP A 141 4.80 -8.53 -13.47
N ASP A 142 4.51 -7.70 -14.47
CA ASP A 142 5.47 -6.78 -15.06
C ASP A 142 6.03 -5.76 -14.04
N LEU A 143 5.25 -5.37 -13.02
CA LEU A 143 5.70 -4.50 -11.92
C LEU A 143 6.77 -5.15 -11.03
N VAL A 144 6.78 -6.49 -10.97
CA VAL A 144 7.75 -7.28 -10.20
C VAL A 144 8.96 -7.64 -11.05
N VAL A 145 8.72 -8.02 -12.32
CA VAL A 145 9.79 -8.36 -13.28
C VAL A 145 10.62 -7.13 -13.62
N ARG A 146 10.04 -5.92 -13.65
CA ARG A 146 10.72 -4.63 -13.91
C ARG A 146 11.66 -4.69 -15.12
N GLY A 147 11.17 -5.26 -16.22
CA GLY A 147 11.93 -5.36 -17.48
C GLY A 147 13.11 -6.33 -17.47
N LYS A 148 13.26 -7.16 -16.43
CA LYS A 148 14.29 -8.21 -16.42
C LYS A 148 14.08 -9.20 -17.55
N SER A 149 15.16 -9.54 -18.24
CA SER A 149 15.16 -10.57 -19.27
C SER A 149 14.88 -11.95 -18.66
N PRO A 150 14.11 -12.81 -19.36
CA PRO A 150 13.96 -14.21 -18.98
C PRO A 150 15.33 -14.91 -18.89
N PHE A 151 15.47 -15.82 -17.94
CA PHE A 151 16.66 -16.65 -17.80
C PHE A 151 16.80 -17.59 -19.02
N THR A 152 17.98 -17.63 -19.62
CA THR A 152 18.31 -18.54 -20.75
C THR A 152 19.53 -19.38 -20.39
N ILE A 153 19.41 -20.71 -20.52
CA ILE A 153 20.55 -21.62 -20.34
C ILE A 153 21.55 -21.36 -21.49
N GLY A 154 22.78 -20.95 -21.17
CA GLY A 154 23.88 -20.81 -22.15
C GLY A 154 24.49 -19.41 -22.31
N LYS A 155 23.92 -18.36 -21.71
CA LYS A 155 24.64 -17.09 -21.52
C LYS A 155 25.48 -17.18 -20.24
N LYS A 156 26.81 -17.24 -20.39
CA LYS A 156 27.70 -16.87 -19.29
C LYS A 156 27.45 -15.40 -18.95
N ALA A 157 27.34 -15.11 -17.66
CA ALA A 157 27.24 -13.76 -17.12
C ALA A 157 28.39 -12.88 -17.60
#